data_AF-A0A7W8A8W0-F1
#
_entry.id   AF-A0A7W8A8W0-F1
#
_cell.length_a   1.000
_cell.length_b   1.000
_cell.length_c   1.000
_cell.angle_alpha   90.00
_cell.angle_beta   90.00
_cell.angle_gamma   90.00
#
_symmetry.space_group_name_H-M   'P 1'
#
loop_
_entity.id
_entity.type
_entity.pdbx_description
1 polymer ?
#
loop_
_entity_poly.entity_id
_entity_poly.type
_entity_poly.pdbx_seq_one_letter_code
_entity_poly.pdbx_strand_id
1 'polypeptide(L)' 'MTGTHIDYHDDLGFTATGDVRDGVLYHEHLVLYREN' A
#
# COMPACT_ATOMS: atom_id res chain seq x y z
N MET A 1 -8.68 -5.79 13.10
CA MET A 1 -8.26 -4.76 12.12
C MET A 1 -8.75 -5.22 10.76
N THR A 2 -9.76 -4.56 10.21
CA THR A 2 -10.28 -4.79 8.85
C THR A 2 -9.84 -3.61 8.01
N GLY A 3 -8.56 -3.56 7.65
CA GLY A 3 -7.98 -2.44 6.92
C GLY A 3 -7.46 -2.92 5.58
N THR A 4 -8.16 -2.55 4.51
CA THR A 4 -7.58 -2.55 3.17
C THR A 4 -6.57 -1.43 3.01
N HIS A 5 -6.60 -0.42 3.89
CA HIS A 5 -5.65 0.68 3.92
C HIS A 5 -4.32 0.28 4.59
N ILE A 6 -3.21 0.75 4.04
CA ILE A 6 -1.84 0.54 4.52
C ILE A 6 -1.21 1.89 4.76
N ASP A 7 -0.63 2.05 5.94
CA ASP A 7 0.31 3.13 6.29
C ASP A 7 1.70 2.50 6.47
N TYR A 8 2.67 2.96 5.67
CA TYR A 8 4.08 2.65 5.84
C TYR A 8 4.83 3.89 6.31
N HIS A 9 5.67 3.71 7.31
CA HIS A 9 6.53 4.74 7.86
C HIS A 9 7.87 4.12 8.25
N ASP A 10 8.98 4.73 7.87
CA ASP A 10 10.32 4.29 8.26
C ASP A 10 11.12 5.35 9.02
N ASP A 11 12.22 4.92 9.62
CA ASP A 11 13.10 5.75 10.47
C ASP A 11 13.93 6.77 9.66
N LEU A 12 13.87 6.74 8.33
CA LEU A 12 14.50 7.72 7.43
C LEU A 12 13.55 8.86 7.06
N GLY A 13 12.30 8.82 7.54
CA GLY A 13 11.27 9.81 7.28
C GLY A 13 10.52 9.60 5.97
N PHE A 14 10.61 8.41 5.37
CA PHE A 14 9.75 8.06 4.25
C PHE A 14 8.38 7.58 4.77
N THR A 15 7.33 8.05 4.11
CA THR A 15 5.94 7.65 4.37
C THR A 15 5.28 7.22 3.07
N ALA A 16 4.41 6.22 3.13
CA ALA A 16 3.63 5.77 2.00
C ALA A 16 2.26 5.27 2.45
N THR A 17 1.22 5.58 1.67
CA THR A 17 -0.15 5.15 1.94
C THR A 17 -0.73 4.39 0.76
N GLY A 18 -1.54 3.37 0.98
CA GLY A 18 -2.19 2.67 -0.13
C GLY A 18 -3.39 1.86 0.29
N ASP A 19 -4.18 1.43 -0.70
CA ASP A 19 -5.33 0.55 -0.49
C ASP A 19 -5.17 -0.76 -1.26
N VAL A 20 -5.43 -1.88 -0.59
CA VAL A 20 -5.57 -3.20 -1.20
C VAL A 20 -7.03 -3.43 -1.58
N ARG A 21 -7.31 -3.49 -2.88
CA ARG A 21 -8.64 -3.76 -3.43
C ARG A 21 -8.55 -5.02 -4.29
N ASP A 22 -9.29 -6.06 -3.91
CA ASP A 22 -9.30 -7.35 -4.60
C ASP A 22 -7.90 -7.95 -4.85
N GLY A 23 -6.97 -7.73 -3.91
CA GLY A 23 -5.60 -8.23 -3.98
C GLY A 23 -4.62 -7.38 -4.82
N VAL A 24 -5.08 -6.24 -5.36
CA VAL A 24 -4.27 -5.24 -6.07
C VAL A 24 -3.98 -4.06 -5.14
N LEU A 25 -2.73 -3.60 -5.09
CA LEU A 25 -2.33 -2.44 -4.30
C LEU A 25 -2.38 -1.16 -5.15
N TYR A 26 -3.18 -0.21 -4.69
CA TYR A 26 -3.25 1.15 -5.21
C TYR A 26 -2.45 2.06 -4.28
N HIS A 27 -1.32 2.56 -4.76
CA HIS A 27 -0.45 3.45 -4.01
C HIS A 27 -0.16 4.69 -4.86
N GLU A 28 -0.76 5.81 -4.50
CA GLU A 28 -0.65 7.06 -5.27
C GLU A 28 -0.96 6.84 -6.78
N HIS A 29 -0.01 7.10 -7.67
CA HIS A 29 -0.12 6.90 -9.12
C HIS A 29 0.28 5.49 -9.59
N LEU A 30 0.54 4.56 -8.67
CA LEU A 30 0.96 3.19 -8.96
C LEU A 30 -0.17 2.19 -8.73
N VAL A 31 -0.24 1.21 -9.63
CA VAL A 31 -1.09 0.01 -9.50
C VAL A 31 -0.17 -1.20 -9.52
N LEU A 32 -0.10 -1.89 -8.38
CA LEU A 32 0.88 -2.95 -8.13
C LEU A 32 0.16 -4.30 -7.99
N TYR A 33 0.68 -5.30 -8.71
CA TYR A 33 0.21 -6.68 -8.66
C TYR A 33 1.19 -7.53 -7.84
N ARG A 34 0.66 -8.52 -7.13
CA ARG A 34 1.47 -9.50 -6.43
C ARG A 34 2.21 -10.38 -7.44
N GLU A 35 3.49 -10.59 -7.22
CA GLU A 35 4.24 -11.63 -7.92
C GLU A 35 3.76 -13.03 -7.45
N ASN A 36 3.79 -14.01 -8.34
CA ASN A 36 3.34 -15.39 -8.06
C ASN A 36 4.31 -16.16 -7.18
#